data_AF-A0A2S6AMG9-F1
#
_entry.id   AF-A0A2S6AMG9-F1
#
_cell.length_a   1.000
_cell.length_b   1.000
_cell.length_c   1.000
_cell.angle_alpha   90.00
_cell.angle_beta   90.00
_cell.angle_gamma   90.00
#
_symmetry.space_group_name_H-M   'P 1'
#
loop_
_entity.id
_entity.type
_entity.pdbx_description
1 polymer ?
#
loop_
_entity_poly.entity_id
_entity_poly.type
_entity_poly.pdbx_seq_one_letter_code
_entity_poly.pdbx_strand_id
1 'polypeptide(L)'
;MTRVAVTRRADLTDAQWRRLEPLLPRGRKAGRPPKWTKRQLIDGIRWRTRVGSPWRDVPECYGPWQTVYGLFRRWQRAGVWVLIWKMLQAFADAGGRILWRVSVDSTVARAHRHAAGARCDGDGQAEPAGGVEVEPADHALGRSRGGWTTKTHLACEQGRKVLSLLITAGQRADCPQFTSVLDAISVPRLGPGRARTRPDQALADKAYSSRANRVYLRERGIKATIPVKTDQAANRKKKGSAGGRPPAFDTERYKDRHAVECGIGQLKENRAMATRYDKLAVRYQATVHITVINQWLRHG
;
A
#
# COMPACT_ATOMS: atom_id res chain seq x y z
N MET A 1 -33.41 2.77 -23.64
CA MET A 1 -32.15 3.31 -24.18
C MET A 1 -31.09 3.34 -23.08
N THR A 2 -30.21 2.35 -23.08
CA THR A 2 -29.13 2.20 -22.09
C THR A 2 -28.08 3.28 -22.35
N ARG A 3 -28.06 4.36 -21.55
CA ARG A 3 -26.95 5.32 -21.58
C ARG A 3 -25.68 4.55 -21.24
N VAL A 4 -24.85 4.28 -22.24
CA VAL A 4 -23.44 3.96 -22.01
C VAL A 4 -22.89 5.12 -21.20
N ALA A 5 -22.60 4.88 -19.92
CA ALA A 5 -21.97 5.89 -19.09
C ALA A 5 -20.64 6.21 -19.75
N VAL A 6 -20.55 7.37 -20.41
CA VAL A 6 -19.29 7.89 -20.95
C VAL A 6 -18.30 7.86 -19.80
N THR A 7 -17.31 6.96 -19.88
CA THR A 7 -16.26 6.83 -18.88
C THR A 7 -15.58 8.18 -18.76
N ARG A 8 -15.67 8.81 -17.58
CA ARG A 8 -15.01 10.11 -17.36
C ARG A 8 -13.49 9.90 -17.40
N ARG A 9 -12.74 10.98 -17.60
CA ARG A 9 -11.27 10.99 -17.76
C ARG A 9 -10.50 10.13 -16.76
N ALA A 10 -11.01 9.92 -15.54
CA ALA A 10 -10.35 9.15 -14.49
C ALA A 10 -11.12 7.89 -14.03
N ASP A 11 -12.24 7.56 -14.68
CA ASP A 11 -13.03 6.36 -14.37
C ASP A 11 -12.29 5.11 -14.85
N LEU A 12 -12.70 3.94 -14.35
CA LEU A 12 -12.16 2.68 -14.83
C LEU A 12 -12.50 2.53 -16.32
N THR A 13 -11.50 2.19 -17.14
CA THR A 13 -11.76 1.74 -18.50
C THR A 13 -12.46 0.38 -18.47
N ASP A 14 -13.12 -0.02 -19.55
CA ASP A 14 -13.77 -1.34 -19.60
C ASP A 14 -12.77 -2.49 -19.41
N ALA A 15 -11.54 -2.34 -19.92
CA ALA A 15 -10.47 -3.31 -19.71
C ALA A 15 -10.08 -3.42 -18.23
N GLN A 16 -9.98 -2.28 -17.52
CA GLN A 16 -9.71 -2.29 -16.08
C GLN A 16 -10.88 -2.86 -15.29
N TRP A 17 -12.12 -2.53 -15.68
CA TRP A 17 -13.32 -3.06 -15.05
C TRP A 17 -13.42 -4.57 -15.20
N ARG A 18 -13.17 -5.13 -16.39
CA ARG A 18 -13.16 -6.59 -16.62
C ARG A 18 -12.16 -7.33 -15.74
N ARG A 19 -11.06 -6.69 -15.35
CA ARG A 19 -10.07 -7.26 -14.41
C ARG A 19 -10.52 -7.16 -12.95
N LEU A 20 -11.20 -6.07 -12.59
CA LEU A 20 -11.62 -5.80 -11.22
C LEU A 20 -12.92 -6.53 -10.84
N GLU A 21 -13.90 -6.54 -11.74
CA GLU A 21 -15.26 -7.03 -11.50
C GLU A 21 -15.33 -8.46 -10.96
N PRO A 22 -14.58 -9.44 -11.50
CA PRO A 22 -14.58 -10.80 -10.98
C PRO A 22 -14.08 -10.93 -9.54
N LEU A 23 -13.29 -9.95 -9.07
CA LEU A 23 -12.69 -9.94 -7.73
C LEU A 23 -13.61 -9.34 -6.67
N LEU A 24 -14.73 -8.74 -7.10
CA LEU A 24 -15.64 -8.07 -6.18
C LEU A 24 -16.49 -9.09 -5.41
N PRO A 25 -16.76 -8.86 -4.12
CA PRO A 25 -17.65 -9.73 -3.35
C PRO A 25 -19.02 -9.85 -4.03
N ARG A 26 -19.46 -11.10 -4.23
CA ARG A 26 -20.83 -11.41 -4.69
C ARG A 26 -21.78 -11.29 -3.49
N GLY A 27 -22.85 -10.51 -3.65
CA GLY A 27 -23.85 -10.34 -2.60
C GLY A 27 -24.65 -11.62 -2.37
N ARG A 28 -25.01 -11.94 -1.12
CA ARG A 28 -25.73 -13.18 -0.76
C ARG A 28 -27.25 -13.15 -1.02
N LYS A 29 -27.85 -12.04 -1.48
CA LYS A 29 -29.31 -11.96 -1.68
C LYS A 29 -29.71 -11.17 -2.93
N ALA A 30 -30.72 -11.70 -3.64
CA ALA A 30 -31.53 -10.98 -4.60
C ALA A 30 -32.50 -10.07 -3.84
N GLY A 31 -32.09 -8.81 -3.62
CA GLY A 31 -32.98 -7.75 -3.16
C GLY A 31 -33.37 -6.83 -4.32
N ARG A 32 -34.06 -5.71 -4.02
CA ARG A 32 -34.30 -4.65 -5.02
C ARG A 32 -32.97 -4.27 -5.68
N PRO A 33 -32.90 -4.24 -7.03
CA PRO A 33 -31.69 -3.84 -7.73
C PRO A 33 -31.21 -2.49 -7.20
N PRO A 34 -29.92 -2.36 -6.83
CA PRO A 34 -29.40 -1.10 -6.34
C PRO A 34 -29.53 -0.05 -7.45
N LYS A 35 -30.03 1.14 -7.10
CA LYS A 35 -30.16 2.28 -8.03
C LYS A 35 -28.82 2.65 -8.70
N TRP A 36 -27.71 2.40 -8.01
CA TRP A 36 -26.35 2.72 -8.44
C TRP A 36 -25.55 1.45 -8.64
N THR A 37 -24.85 1.34 -9.78
CA THR A 37 -24.00 0.19 -10.06
C THR A 37 -22.77 0.17 -9.17
N LYS A 38 -22.21 -1.02 -8.91
CA LYS A 38 -20.95 -1.15 -8.17
C LYS A 38 -19.82 -0.37 -8.84
N ARG A 39 -19.74 -0.39 -10.18
CA ARG A 39 -18.75 0.37 -10.96
C ARG A 39 -18.82 1.86 -10.65
N GLN A 40 -20.01 2.45 -10.74
CA GLN A 40 -20.22 3.88 -10.43
C GLN A 40 -19.77 4.25 -9.02
N LEU A 41 -20.13 3.45 -8.01
CA LEU A 41 -19.73 3.70 -6.63
C LEU A 41 -18.20 3.56 -6.44
N ILE A 42 -17.58 2.56 -7.07
CA ILE A 42 -16.12 2.36 -7.04
C ILE A 42 -15.41 3.53 -7.74
N ASP A 43 -15.91 4.00 -8.88
CA ASP A 43 -15.36 5.17 -9.56
C ASP A 43 -15.49 6.44 -8.71
N GLY A 44 -16.59 6.60 -7.96
CA GLY A 44 -16.71 7.68 -6.96
C GLY A 44 -15.66 7.61 -5.85
N ILE A 45 -15.38 6.40 -5.33
CA ILE A 45 -14.32 6.18 -4.33
C ILE A 45 -12.94 6.49 -4.93
N ARG A 46 -12.65 5.99 -6.15
CA ARG A 46 -11.38 6.25 -6.86
C ARG A 46 -11.21 7.73 -7.16
N TRP A 47 -12.27 8.42 -7.56
CA TRP A 47 -12.28 9.86 -7.80
C TRP A 47 -11.93 10.61 -6.51
N ARG A 48 -12.58 10.29 -5.37
CA ARG A 48 -12.26 10.89 -4.07
C ARG A 48 -10.80 10.67 -3.70
N THR A 49 -10.30 9.45 -3.85
CA THR A 49 -8.91 9.10 -3.53
C THR A 49 -7.91 9.88 -4.39
N ARG A 50 -8.19 10.04 -5.68
CA ARG A 50 -7.35 10.81 -6.60
C ARG A 50 -7.37 12.31 -6.26
N VAL A 51 -8.54 12.88 -6.02
CA VAL A 51 -8.73 14.33 -5.81
C VAL A 51 -8.38 14.78 -4.40
N GLY A 52 -8.53 13.91 -3.39
CA GLY A 52 -8.32 14.26 -1.99
C GLY A 52 -9.45 15.12 -1.40
N SER A 53 -10.65 15.09 -2.00
CA SER A 53 -11.78 15.89 -1.53
C SER A 53 -12.44 15.29 -0.27
N PRO A 54 -13.17 16.12 0.50
CA PRO A 54 -14.19 15.63 1.40
C PRO A 54 -15.16 14.66 0.70
N TRP A 55 -15.67 13.69 1.45
CA TRP A 55 -16.64 12.72 0.91
C TRP A 55 -17.92 13.39 0.41
N ARG A 56 -18.36 14.47 1.08
CA ARG A 56 -19.56 15.22 0.72
C ARG A 56 -19.48 15.89 -0.66
N ASP A 57 -18.27 16.09 -1.17
CA ASP A 57 -18.02 16.75 -2.45
C ASP A 57 -17.81 15.75 -3.59
N VAL A 58 -18.05 14.45 -3.34
CA VAL A 58 -18.06 13.44 -4.40
C VAL A 58 -19.18 13.79 -5.39
N PRO A 59 -18.88 13.90 -6.70
CA PRO A 59 -19.87 14.26 -7.70
C PRO A 59 -21.09 13.33 -7.68
N GLU A 60 -22.28 13.92 -7.75
CA GLU A 60 -23.57 13.21 -7.69
C GLU A 60 -23.73 12.15 -8.78
N CYS A 61 -22.98 12.28 -9.86
CA CYS A 61 -22.98 11.32 -10.96
C CYS A 61 -22.42 9.94 -10.61
N TYR A 62 -21.69 9.82 -9.49
CA TYR A 62 -21.28 8.52 -8.92
C TYR A 62 -22.31 7.97 -7.92
N GLY A 63 -23.34 8.76 -7.59
CA GLY A 63 -24.36 8.46 -6.59
C GLY A 63 -24.20 9.31 -5.31
N PRO A 64 -25.18 9.23 -4.38
CA PRO A 64 -25.14 9.96 -3.12
C PRO A 64 -23.88 9.64 -2.34
N TRP A 65 -23.21 10.67 -1.82
CA TRP A 65 -21.93 10.50 -1.11
C TRP A 65 -22.03 9.52 0.07
N GLN A 66 -23.17 9.42 0.74
CA GLN A 66 -23.42 8.47 1.82
C GLN A 66 -23.31 7.03 1.33
N THR A 67 -23.76 6.75 0.11
CA THR A 67 -23.71 5.42 -0.50
C THR A 67 -22.29 5.07 -0.90
N VAL A 68 -21.57 6.03 -1.50
CA VAL A 68 -20.15 5.90 -1.88
C VAL A 68 -19.28 5.65 -0.63
N TYR A 69 -19.41 6.50 0.38
CA TYR A 69 -18.69 6.35 1.65
C TYR A 69 -19.10 5.09 2.41
N GLY A 70 -20.40 4.76 2.41
CA GLY A 70 -20.92 3.55 3.02
C GLY A 70 -20.32 2.28 2.41
N LEU A 71 -20.16 2.22 1.09
CA LEU A 71 -19.46 1.12 0.42
C LEU A 71 -18.00 1.07 0.83
N PHE A 72 -17.29 2.21 0.75
CA PHE A 72 -15.89 2.33 1.16
C PHE A 72 -15.65 1.80 2.58
N ARG A 73 -16.45 2.28 3.54
CA ARG A 73 -16.35 1.94 4.96
C ARG A 73 -16.67 0.47 5.20
N ARG A 74 -17.75 -0.08 4.61
CA ARG A 74 -18.08 -1.50 4.74
C ARG A 74 -16.96 -2.40 4.21
N TRP A 75 -16.39 -2.05 3.05
CA TRP A 75 -15.32 -2.82 2.43
C TRP A 75 -13.98 -2.72 3.16
N GLN A 76 -13.68 -1.55 3.73
CA GLN A 76 -12.55 -1.43 4.64
C GLN A 76 -12.73 -2.37 5.84
N ARG A 77 -13.89 -2.33 6.51
CA ARG A 77 -14.13 -3.12 7.71
C ARG A 77 -14.07 -4.62 7.44
N ALA A 78 -14.57 -5.04 6.28
CA ALA A 78 -14.56 -6.44 5.85
C ALA A 78 -13.24 -6.89 5.20
N GLY A 79 -12.21 -6.04 5.10
CA GLY A 79 -10.93 -6.38 4.46
C GLY A 79 -11.02 -6.61 2.93
N VAL A 80 -12.07 -6.12 2.28
CA VAL A 80 -12.30 -6.35 0.85
C VAL A 80 -11.24 -5.67 -0.02
N TRP A 81 -10.78 -4.47 0.37
CA TRP A 81 -9.75 -3.77 -0.40
C TRP A 81 -8.42 -4.54 -0.44
N VAL A 82 -7.96 -5.04 0.71
CA VAL A 82 -6.74 -5.85 0.75
C VAL A 82 -6.94 -7.18 0.02
N LEU A 83 -8.13 -7.80 0.10
CA LEU A 83 -8.44 -9.01 -0.65
C LEU A 83 -8.35 -8.79 -2.17
N ILE A 84 -8.96 -7.72 -2.70
CA ILE A 84 -8.88 -7.37 -4.12
C ILE A 84 -7.43 -7.18 -4.55
N TRP A 85 -6.64 -6.46 -3.75
CA TRP A 85 -5.22 -6.26 -4.01
C TRP A 85 -4.45 -7.59 -4.06
N LYS A 86 -4.65 -8.48 -3.08
CA LYS A 86 -4.03 -9.82 -3.05
C LYS A 86 -4.42 -10.67 -4.26
N MET A 87 -5.67 -10.59 -4.70
CA MET A 87 -6.11 -11.31 -5.90
C MET A 87 -5.49 -10.76 -7.18
N LEU A 88 -5.37 -9.43 -7.33
CA LEU A 88 -4.64 -8.83 -8.45
C LEU A 88 -3.18 -9.31 -8.51
N GLN A 89 -2.52 -9.45 -7.35
CA GLN A 89 -1.19 -10.03 -7.27
C GLN A 89 -1.18 -11.51 -7.69
N ALA A 90 -2.15 -12.31 -7.24
CA ALA A 90 -2.24 -13.73 -7.60
C ALA A 90 -2.38 -13.93 -9.12
N PHE A 91 -3.22 -13.13 -9.79
CA PHE A 91 -3.36 -13.16 -11.25
C PHE A 91 -2.09 -12.70 -11.97
N ALA A 92 -1.38 -11.70 -11.44
CA ALA A 92 -0.13 -11.26 -12.01
C ALA A 92 0.98 -12.31 -11.86
N ASP A 93 1.09 -12.95 -10.69
CA ASP A 93 2.06 -14.01 -10.42
C ASP A 93 1.81 -15.25 -11.27
N ALA A 94 0.55 -15.68 -11.40
CA ALA A 94 0.17 -16.79 -12.28
C ALA A 94 0.53 -16.51 -13.76
N GLY A 95 0.52 -15.25 -14.18
CA GLY A 95 0.96 -14.83 -15.50
C GLY A 95 2.46 -14.51 -15.62
N GLY A 96 3.28 -14.79 -14.59
CA GLY A 96 4.72 -14.50 -14.59
C GLY A 96 5.08 -13.00 -14.60
N ARG A 97 4.13 -12.12 -14.23
CA ARG A 97 4.29 -10.66 -14.32
C ARG A 97 4.87 -10.00 -13.07
N ILE A 98 5.28 -10.79 -12.08
CA ILE A 98 5.97 -10.31 -10.88
C ILE A 98 7.42 -10.75 -10.97
N LEU A 99 8.35 -9.79 -10.91
CA LEU A 99 9.77 -10.05 -11.11
C LEU A 99 10.51 -10.49 -9.84
N TRP A 100 9.85 -10.46 -8.68
CA TRP A 100 10.33 -10.96 -7.38
C TRP A 100 11.68 -10.40 -6.87
N ARG A 101 12.28 -9.46 -7.59
CA ARG A 101 13.25 -8.50 -7.10
C ARG A 101 12.48 -7.31 -6.53
N VAL A 102 12.75 -6.99 -5.28
CA VAL A 102 11.92 -6.06 -4.50
C VAL A 102 12.78 -4.94 -3.93
N SER A 103 12.33 -3.71 -4.11
CA SER A 103 12.92 -2.53 -3.52
C SER A 103 12.05 -2.07 -2.35
N VAL A 104 12.65 -1.89 -1.18
CA VAL A 104 11.97 -1.43 0.05
C VAL A 104 12.31 0.02 0.29
N ASP A 105 11.26 0.83 0.48
CA ASP A 105 11.39 2.22 0.87
C ASP A 105 10.16 2.67 1.66
N SER A 106 10.22 3.88 2.20
CA SER A 106 9.11 4.51 2.88
C SER A 106 8.75 5.85 2.26
N THR A 107 7.52 6.29 2.47
CA THR A 107 7.11 7.63 2.08
C THR A 107 6.21 8.26 3.12
N VAL A 108 6.33 9.57 3.28
CA VAL A 108 5.58 10.34 4.27
C VAL A 108 4.39 11.02 3.61
N ALA A 109 3.25 10.98 4.30
CA ALA A 109 2.09 11.83 4.03
C ALA A 109 1.88 12.80 5.19
N ARG A 110 1.75 14.10 4.86
CA ARG A 110 1.40 15.13 5.84
C ARG A 110 -0.07 14.97 6.21
N ALA A 111 -0.38 15.05 7.50
CA ALA A 111 -1.75 15.10 7.97
C ALA A 111 -2.28 16.53 7.83
N HIS A 112 -3.35 16.69 7.06
CA HIS A 112 -4.08 17.95 6.98
C HIS A 112 -4.80 18.23 8.30
N ARG A 113 -5.14 19.49 8.60
CA ARG A 113 -5.91 19.84 9.82
C ARG A 113 -7.26 19.10 9.92
N HIS A 114 -7.81 18.65 8.79
CA HIS A 114 -9.04 17.85 8.73
C HIS A 114 -8.87 16.41 9.24
N ALA A 115 -7.63 15.91 9.33
CA ALA A 115 -7.30 14.61 9.91
C ALA A 115 -7.27 14.64 11.45
N ALA A 116 -7.43 15.81 12.09
CA ALA A 116 -7.44 15.96 13.53
C ALA A 116 -8.81 15.64 14.16
N GLY A 117 -8.82 15.49 15.49
CA GLY A 117 -10.06 15.30 16.27
C GLY A 117 -10.73 13.95 16.02
N ALA A 118 -9.93 12.90 15.86
CA ALA A 118 -10.39 11.53 16.02
C ALA A 118 -10.65 11.27 17.51
N ARG A 119 -11.66 10.45 17.81
CA ARG A 119 -11.91 9.95 19.16
C ARG A 119 -10.91 8.86 19.50
N CYS A 120 -10.30 8.93 20.68
CA CYS A 120 -9.35 7.92 21.18
C CYS A 120 -10.06 6.72 21.85
N ASP A 121 -11.35 6.84 22.17
CA ASP A 121 -12.21 5.80 22.76
C ASP A 121 -12.97 5.03 21.67
N GLY A 122 -12.22 4.37 20.78
CA GLY A 122 -12.79 3.66 19.63
C GLY A 122 -13.84 2.60 19.99
N ASP A 123 -13.70 1.98 21.15
CA ASP A 123 -14.58 0.91 21.66
C ASP A 123 -15.93 1.45 22.19
N GLY A 124 -16.00 2.74 22.52
CA GLY A 124 -17.24 3.42 22.94
C GLY A 124 -18.12 3.89 21.78
N GLN A 125 -17.74 3.60 20.53
CA GLN A 125 -18.51 3.98 19.35
C GLN A 125 -19.54 2.90 18.99
N ALA A 126 -20.77 3.31 18.66
CA ALA A 126 -21.85 2.41 18.23
C ALA A 126 -21.43 1.45 17.10
N GLU A 127 -20.47 1.89 16.27
CA GLU A 127 -19.76 0.99 15.38
C GLU A 127 -18.24 1.32 15.43
N PRO A 128 -17.39 0.37 15.85
CA PRO A 128 -15.97 0.63 16.05
C PRO A 128 -15.28 1.06 14.75
N ALA A 129 -14.22 1.86 14.90
CA ALA A 129 -13.42 2.35 13.77
C ALA A 129 -12.89 1.20 12.90
N GLY A 130 -12.40 0.15 13.56
CA GLY A 130 -11.79 -1.02 12.97
C GLY A 130 -12.76 -2.03 12.34
N GLY A 131 -12.20 -3.17 11.97
CA GLY A 131 -12.89 -4.33 11.41
C GLY A 131 -11.91 -5.49 11.42
N VAL A 132 -11.48 -5.95 10.24
CA VAL A 132 -10.33 -6.88 10.12
C VAL A 132 -9.04 -6.27 10.66
N GLU A 133 -8.86 -4.94 10.53
CA GLU A 133 -7.72 -4.22 11.07
C GLU A 133 -8.11 -3.48 12.35
N VAL A 134 -7.22 -3.49 13.34
CA VAL A 134 -7.34 -2.74 14.60
C VAL A 134 -6.87 -1.31 14.38
N GLU A 135 -7.66 -0.34 14.86
CA GLU A 135 -7.26 1.07 14.84
C GLU A 135 -6.21 1.31 15.95
N PRO A 136 -5.00 1.78 15.62
CA PRO A 136 -3.99 2.07 16.62
C PRO A 136 -4.37 3.30 17.44
N ALA A 137 -3.97 3.31 18.72
CA ALA A 137 -4.29 4.40 19.66
C ALA A 137 -3.75 5.77 19.21
N ASP A 138 -2.64 5.80 18.47
CA ASP A 138 -2.06 7.02 17.91
C ASP A 138 -2.63 7.38 16.53
N HIS A 139 -3.61 6.62 16.02
CA HIS A 139 -4.15 6.72 14.66
C HIS A 139 -3.07 6.68 13.57
N ALA A 140 -1.89 6.11 13.83
CA ALA A 140 -0.70 6.20 12.98
C ALA A 140 -0.32 7.65 12.64
N LEU A 141 -0.59 8.60 13.53
CA LEU A 141 -0.20 10.00 13.45
C LEU A 141 0.97 10.27 14.38
N GLY A 142 1.99 10.95 13.85
CA GLY A 142 3.21 11.24 14.57
C GLY A 142 3.83 12.58 14.22
N ARG A 143 4.43 13.25 15.20
CA ARG A 143 5.20 14.48 14.96
C ARG A 143 6.52 14.15 14.27
N SER A 144 6.75 14.74 13.11
CA SER A 144 8.05 14.79 12.44
C SER A 144 8.45 16.24 12.19
N ARG A 145 9.60 16.47 11.51
CA ARG A 145 10.02 17.82 11.08
C ARG A 145 8.96 18.52 10.21
N GLY A 146 8.10 17.77 9.52
CA GLY A 146 7.00 18.31 8.69
C GLY A 146 5.69 18.56 9.44
N GLY A 147 5.67 18.40 10.78
CA GLY A 147 4.46 18.41 11.59
C GLY A 147 3.84 17.02 11.76
N TRP A 148 2.51 16.96 11.88
CA TRP A 148 1.81 15.68 11.99
C TRP A 148 1.84 14.91 10.67
N THR A 149 2.29 13.66 10.75
CA THR A 149 2.59 12.84 9.57
C THR A 149 2.33 11.36 9.83
N THR A 150 2.08 10.63 8.74
CA THR A 150 2.02 9.17 8.68
C THR A 150 3.08 8.69 7.70
N LYS A 151 3.75 7.59 8.03
CA LYS A 151 4.68 6.91 7.13
C LYS A 151 4.00 5.68 6.55
N THR A 152 4.16 5.50 5.24
CA THR A 152 3.82 4.28 4.53
C THR A 152 5.12 3.60 4.15
N HIS A 153 5.42 2.45 4.75
CA HIS A 153 6.56 1.61 4.42
C HIS A 153 6.08 0.55 3.43
N LEU A 154 6.82 0.32 2.35
CA LEU A 154 6.36 -0.57 1.29
C LEU A 154 7.49 -1.33 0.59
N ALA A 155 7.12 -2.47 0.03
CA ALA A 155 7.94 -3.26 -0.87
C ALA A 155 7.37 -3.15 -2.29
N CYS A 156 8.19 -2.70 -3.22
CA CYS A 156 7.82 -2.51 -4.61
C CYS A 156 8.61 -3.48 -5.51
N GLU A 157 7.92 -4.19 -6.39
CA GLU A 157 8.57 -5.03 -7.40
C GLU A 157 9.05 -4.19 -8.60
N GLN A 158 9.93 -4.77 -9.44
CA GLN A 158 10.60 -4.04 -10.52
C GLN A 158 9.68 -3.46 -11.60
N GLY A 159 8.50 -4.04 -11.81
CA GLY A 159 7.39 -3.48 -12.58
C GLY A 159 6.65 -2.32 -11.90
N ARG A 160 7.24 -1.74 -10.84
CA ARG A 160 6.79 -0.55 -10.09
C ARG A 160 5.54 -0.77 -9.24
N LYS A 161 5.12 -2.02 -9.03
CA LYS A 161 3.89 -2.33 -8.29
C LYS A 161 4.17 -2.70 -6.83
N VAL A 162 3.31 -2.28 -5.91
CA VAL A 162 3.48 -2.61 -4.48
C VAL A 162 3.08 -4.06 -4.20
N LEU A 163 3.96 -4.81 -3.53
CA LEU A 163 3.73 -6.18 -3.04
C LEU A 163 3.21 -6.23 -1.60
N SER A 164 3.72 -5.37 -0.74
CA SER A 164 3.29 -5.25 0.66
C SER A 164 3.48 -3.82 1.14
N LEU A 165 2.70 -3.43 2.16
CA LEU A 165 2.83 -2.14 2.82
C LEU A 165 2.36 -2.24 4.27
N LEU A 166 2.79 -1.29 5.09
CA LEU A 166 2.26 -1.02 6.42
C LEU A 166 2.36 0.48 6.71
N ILE A 167 1.49 0.99 7.58
CA ILE A 167 1.51 2.39 8.00
C ILE A 167 1.96 2.53 9.45
N THR A 168 2.73 3.58 9.74
CA THR A 168 3.13 3.92 11.10
C THR A 168 3.01 5.42 11.35
N ALA A 169 3.00 5.81 12.63
CA ALA A 169 3.21 7.20 13.01
C ALA A 169 4.53 7.76 12.45
N GLY A 170 4.52 9.04 12.05
CA GLY A 170 5.60 9.64 11.26
C GLY A 170 6.97 9.76 11.93
N GLN A 171 7.04 9.70 13.26
CA GLN A 171 8.29 9.70 14.03
C GLN A 171 8.99 8.33 14.05
N ARG A 172 8.30 7.25 13.67
CA ARG A 172 8.89 5.91 13.65
C ARG A 172 10.02 5.84 12.62
N ALA A 173 11.14 5.23 13.01
CA ALA A 173 12.27 5.01 12.10
C ALA A 173 11.94 3.93 11.06
N ASP A 174 12.57 4.02 9.88
CA ASP A 174 12.25 3.13 8.76
C ASP A 174 12.97 1.79 8.88
N CYS A 175 14.22 1.81 9.34
CA CYS A 175 15.06 0.61 9.46
C CYS A 175 14.40 -0.54 10.26
N PRO A 176 13.74 -0.30 11.42
CA PRO A 176 13.03 -1.35 12.15
C PRO A 176 11.80 -1.93 11.45
N GLN A 177 11.24 -1.24 10.44
CA GLN A 177 10.05 -1.72 9.72
C GLN A 177 10.41 -2.59 8.51
N PHE A 178 11.69 -2.70 8.17
CA PHE A 178 12.18 -3.42 7.00
C PHE A 178 11.72 -4.88 6.97
N THR A 179 11.91 -5.61 8.08
CA THR A 179 11.52 -7.02 8.17
C THR A 179 10.00 -7.16 8.13
N SER A 180 9.27 -6.31 8.85
CA SER A 180 7.79 -6.30 8.84
C SER A 180 7.22 -6.08 7.43
N VAL A 181 7.81 -5.19 6.63
CA VAL A 181 7.41 -5.00 5.23
C VAL A 181 7.66 -6.27 4.41
N LEU A 182 8.82 -6.91 4.56
CA LEU A 182 9.17 -8.13 3.84
C LEU A 182 8.36 -9.36 4.28
N ASP A 183 7.99 -9.44 5.56
CA ASP A 183 7.13 -10.50 6.11
C ASP A 183 5.68 -10.34 5.66
N ALA A 184 5.23 -9.10 5.42
CA ALA A 184 3.90 -8.82 4.87
C ALA A 184 3.77 -9.20 3.37
N ILE A 185 4.87 -9.54 2.69
CA ILE A 185 4.81 -10.10 1.32
C ILE A 185 4.18 -11.48 1.40
N SER A 186 3.00 -11.61 0.80
CA SER A 186 2.28 -12.86 0.67
C SER A 186 1.39 -12.75 -0.56
N VAL A 187 1.79 -13.42 -1.64
CA VAL A 187 1.05 -13.46 -2.91
C VAL A 187 0.38 -14.84 -3.02
N PRO A 188 -0.96 -14.91 -2.93
CA PRO A 188 -1.69 -16.17 -3.06
C PRO A 188 -1.45 -16.81 -4.44
N ARG A 189 -1.54 -18.14 -4.49
CA ARG A 189 -1.59 -18.88 -5.77
C ARG A 189 -3.06 -19.04 -6.17
N LEU A 190 -3.35 -18.99 -7.48
CA LEU A 190 -4.70 -19.28 -8.00
C LEU A 190 -5.01 -20.79 -7.95
N GLY A 191 -3.98 -21.63 -8.04
CA GLY A 191 -4.07 -23.07 -7.89
C GLY A 191 -3.65 -23.54 -6.49
N PRO A 192 -3.50 -24.86 -6.29
CA PRO A 192 -3.03 -25.41 -5.03
C PRO A 192 -1.62 -24.91 -4.69
N GLY A 193 -1.33 -24.81 -3.40
CA GLY A 193 -0.01 -24.44 -2.89
C GLY A 193 -0.04 -23.24 -1.96
N ARG A 194 1.09 -23.06 -1.25
CA ARG A 194 1.25 -21.94 -0.31
C ARG A 194 1.51 -20.64 -1.08
N ALA A 195 1.05 -19.54 -0.51
CA ALA A 195 1.36 -18.20 -1.00
C ALA A 195 2.89 -18.01 -1.11
N ARG A 196 3.35 -17.33 -2.15
CA ARG A 196 4.77 -16.97 -2.25
C ARG A 196 5.04 -15.76 -1.36
N THR A 197 5.95 -15.93 -0.41
CA THR A 197 6.26 -14.91 0.61
C THR A 197 7.70 -14.41 0.54
N ARG A 198 8.55 -15.04 -0.27
CA ARG A 198 9.98 -14.76 -0.33
C ARG A 198 10.35 -14.10 -1.67
N PRO A 199 10.89 -12.86 -1.65
CA PRO A 199 11.53 -12.28 -2.82
C PRO A 199 12.90 -12.91 -3.08
N ASP A 200 13.34 -12.89 -4.33
CA ASP A 200 14.65 -13.45 -4.72
C ASP A 200 15.78 -12.50 -4.33
N GLN A 201 15.49 -11.20 -4.29
CA GLN A 201 16.43 -10.14 -3.96
C GLN A 201 15.71 -8.93 -3.34
N ALA A 202 16.32 -8.34 -2.32
CA ALA A 202 15.89 -7.11 -1.67
C ALA A 202 16.89 -5.98 -1.91
N LEU A 203 16.39 -4.83 -2.36
CA LEU A 203 17.12 -3.58 -2.53
C LEU A 203 16.60 -2.56 -1.54
N ALA A 204 17.49 -1.76 -0.95
CA ALA A 204 17.09 -0.69 -0.04
C ALA A 204 18.19 0.35 0.10
N ASP A 205 17.83 1.54 0.59
CA ASP A 205 18.78 2.60 0.92
C ASP A 205 19.78 2.17 2.01
N LYS A 206 20.95 2.82 2.06
CA LYS A 206 21.95 2.67 3.13
C LYS A 206 21.37 2.81 4.54
N ALA A 207 20.26 3.53 4.73
CA ALA A 207 19.55 3.63 6.00
C ALA A 207 19.10 2.27 6.55
N TYR A 208 18.86 1.28 5.69
CA TYR A 208 18.42 -0.07 6.03
C TYR A 208 19.56 -1.08 6.25
N SER A 209 20.82 -0.63 6.23
CA SER A 209 22.02 -1.49 6.29
C SER A 209 22.32 -2.13 7.65
N SER A 210 21.37 -2.11 8.61
CA SER A 210 21.58 -2.64 9.97
C SER A 210 21.99 -4.11 9.97
N ARG A 211 22.77 -4.52 10.99
CA ARG A 211 23.17 -5.93 11.17
C ARG A 211 21.96 -6.85 11.26
N ALA A 212 20.91 -6.44 11.98
CA ALA A 212 19.67 -7.20 12.11
C ALA A 212 19.01 -7.46 10.74
N ASN A 213 18.89 -6.44 9.90
CA ASN A 213 18.31 -6.60 8.55
C ASN A 213 19.16 -7.52 7.67
N ARG A 214 20.49 -7.45 7.77
CA ARG A 214 21.40 -8.33 7.03
C ARG A 214 21.28 -9.79 7.46
N VAL A 215 21.19 -10.03 8.78
CA VAL A 215 21.01 -11.37 9.34
C VAL A 215 19.67 -11.95 8.87
N TYR A 216 18.58 -11.20 8.99
CA TYR A 216 17.26 -11.58 8.51
C TYR A 216 17.26 -11.97 7.01
N LEU A 217 17.87 -11.15 6.15
CA LEU A 217 17.94 -11.46 4.71
C LEU A 217 18.72 -12.74 4.44
N ARG A 218 19.84 -12.95 5.16
CA ARG A 218 20.66 -14.15 5.03
C ARG A 218 19.91 -15.41 5.49
N GLU A 219 19.24 -15.34 6.63
CA GLU A 219 18.47 -16.46 7.19
C GLU A 219 17.30 -16.87 6.29
N ARG A 220 16.67 -15.91 5.61
CA ARG A 220 15.62 -16.20 4.61
C ARG A 220 16.17 -16.60 3.24
N GLY A 221 17.47 -16.49 3.00
CA GLY A 221 18.09 -16.75 1.69
C GLY A 221 17.74 -15.69 0.63
N ILE A 222 17.50 -14.44 1.05
CA ILE A 222 17.18 -13.31 0.17
C ILE A 222 18.48 -12.56 -0.16
N LYS A 223 18.77 -12.38 -1.45
CA LYS A 223 19.96 -11.62 -1.88
C LYS A 223 19.81 -10.14 -1.49
N ALA A 224 20.86 -9.52 -0.97
CA ALA A 224 20.79 -8.14 -0.47
C ALA A 224 21.62 -7.17 -1.32
N THR A 225 20.98 -6.18 -1.94
CA THR A 225 21.65 -5.03 -2.58
C THR A 225 21.32 -3.76 -1.79
N ILE A 226 22.05 -3.60 -0.69
CA ILE A 226 21.91 -2.46 0.22
C ILE A 226 23.32 -1.89 0.39
N PRO A 227 23.56 -0.60 0.16
CA PRO A 227 24.87 -0.01 0.44
C PRO A 227 25.18 -0.04 1.94
N VAL A 228 26.45 -0.13 2.31
CA VAL A 228 26.88 -0.01 3.71
C VAL A 228 27.11 1.48 4.02
N LYS A 229 26.75 1.94 5.22
CA LYS A 229 27.07 3.32 5.62
C LYS A 229 28.59 3.51 5.75
N THR A 230 29.07 4.70 5.44
CA THR A 230 30.50 5.01 5.40
C THR A 230 31.20 4.80 6.75
N ASP A 231 30.53 5.15 7.85
CA ASP A 231 30.97 4.92 9.23
C ASP A 231 31.10 3.42 9.56
N GLN A 232 30.10 2.61 9.16
CA GLN A 232 30.14 1.16 9.34
C GLN A 232 31.28 0.52 8.54
N ALA A 233 31.51 0.98 7.31
CA ALA A 233 32.62 0.53 6.49
C ALA A 233 33.98 0.89 7.13
N ALA A 234 34.13 2.12 7.63
CA ALA A 234 35.34 2.58 8.31
C ALA A 234 35.59 1.79 9.61
N ASN A 235 34.56 1.59 10.44
CA ASN A 235 34.66 0.82 11.68
C ASN A 235 35.01 -0.64 11.43
N ARG A 236 34.51 -1.23 10.33
CA ARG A 236 34.89 -2.59 9.92
C ARG A 236 36.37 -2.65 9.52
N LYS A 237 36.84 -1.70 8.71
CA LYS A 237 38.26 -1.60 8.33
C LYS A 237 39.16 -1.48 9.55
N LYS A 238 38.78 -0.64 10.53
CA LYS A 238 39.49 -0.49 11.82
C LYS A 238 39.59 -1.81 12.61
N LYS A 239 38.62 -2.71 12.46
CA LYS A 239 38.61 -4.04 13.13
C LYS A 239 39.42 -5.12 12.42
N GLY A 240 40.03 -4.84 11.26
CA GLY A 240 40.85 -5.80 10.53
C GLY A 240 40.13 -7.12 10.26
N SER A 241 40.78 -8.26 10.54
CA SER A 241 40.24 -9.61 10.37
C SER A 241 39.00 -9.87 11.22
N ALA A 242 38.93 -9.31 12.44
CA ALA A 242 37.75 -9.39 13.33
C ALA A 242 36.53 -8.62 12.78
N GLY A 243 36.73 -7.76 11.78
CA GLY A 243 35.67 -7.11 11.03
C GLY A 243 34.92 -8.05 10.07
N GLY A 244 35.50 -9.20 9.69
CA GLY A 244 34.95 -10.17 8.74
C GLY A 244 34.86 -9.69 7.28
N ARG A 245 34.32 -10.53 6.37
CA ARG A 245 34.17 -10.22 4.94
C ARG A 245 33.10 -9.15 4.63
N PRO A 246 33.44 -8.05 3.92
CA PRO A 246 32.47 -7.03 3.51
C PRO A 246 31.28 -7.62 2.73
N PRO A 247 30.06 -7.07 2.90
CA PRO A 247 28.94 -7.49 2.06
C PRO A 247 29.24 -7.14 0.60
N ALA A 248 28.99 -8.08 -0.31
CA ALA A 248 29.00 -7.79 -1.72
C ALA A 248 27.94 -6.73 -2.03
N PHE A 249 28.32 -5.69 -2.77
CA PHE A 249 27.42 -4.65 -3.24
C PHE A 249 27.57 -4.53 -4.75
N ASP A 250 26.43 -4.60 -5.45
CA ASP A 250 26.35 -4.51 -6.89
C ASP A 250 25.72 -3.16 -7.26
N THR A 251 26.56 -2.25 -7.75
CA THR A 251 26.17 -0.87 -8.09
C THR A 251 25.19 -0.83 -9.26
N GLU A 252 25.33 -1.71 -10.24
CA GLU A 252 24.42 -1.75 -11.39
C GLU A 252 23.05 -2.23 -10.96
N ARG A 253 22.97 -3.30 -10.17
CA ARG A 253 21.68 -3.73 -9.59
C ARG A 253 21.09 -2.68 -8.66
N TYR A 254 21.89 -1.85 -8.00
CA TYR A 254 21.34 -0.80 -7.15
C TYR A 254 20.51 0.23 -7.93
N LYS A 255 20.76 0.42 -9.22
CA LYS A 255 19.95 1.30 -10.10
C LYS A 255 18.50 0.85 -10.20
N ASP A 256 18.23 -0.45 -10.03
CA ASP A 256 16.87 -1.01 -9.99
C ASP A 256 16.03 -0.51 -8.80
N ARG A 257 16.62 0.21 -7.86
CA ARG A 257 15.86 0.93 -6.82
C ARG A 257 14.95 2.01 -7.41
N HIS A 258 15.24 2.50 -8.62
CA HIS A 258 14.38 3.46 -9.30
C HIS A 258 12.91 2.98 -9.41
N ALA A 259 12.67 1.66 -9.44
CA ALA A 259 11.32 1.10 -9.46
C ALA A 259 10.47 1.50 -8.25
N VAL A 260 11.02 1.51 -7.03
CA VAL A 260 10.26 1.92 -5.83
C VAL A 260 10.02 3.42 -5.80
N GLU A 261 10.97 4.22 -6.29
CA GLU A 261 10.82 5.68 -6.40
C GLU A 261 9.70 6.04 -7.37
N CYS A 262 9.69 5.42 -8.57
CA CYS A 262 8.58 5.55 -9.52
C CYS A 262 7.27 5.03 -8.95
N GLY A 263 7.29 3.87 -8.29
CA GLY A 263 6.11 3.27 -7.67
C GLY A 263 5.48 4.21 -6.64
N ILE A 264 6.29 4.79 -5.75
CA ILE A 264 5.85 5.81 -4.79
C ILE A 264 5.30 7.05 -5.50
N GLY A 265 5.98 7.52 -6.56
CA GLY A 265 5.52 8.64 -7.38
C GLY A 265 4.10 8.40 -7.92
N GLN A 266 3.85 7.22 -8.51
CA GLN A 266 2.53 6.83 -9.01
C GLN A 266 1.46 6.78 -7.91
N LEU A 267 1.80 6.30 -6.71
CA LEU A 267 0.86 6.32 -5.59
C LEU A 267 0.50 7.76 -5.20
N LYS A 268 1.49 8.66 -5.18
CA LYS A 268 1.34 10.06 -4.79
C LYS A 268 0.65 10.95 -5.83
N GLU A 269 0.43 10.48 -7.06
CA GLU A 269 -0.52 11.11 -7.99
C GLU A 269 -1.95 11.17 -7.39
N ASN A 270 -2.25 10.29 -6.44
CA ASN A 270 -3.50 10.31 -5.68
C ASN A 270 -3.33 11.23 -4.47
N ARG A 271 -3.99 12.39 -4.51
CA ARG A 271 -3.83 13.44 -3.49
C ARG A 271 -4.19 12.96 -2.08
N ALA A 272 -5.18 12.07 -1.94
CA ALA A 272 -5.57 11.52 -0.63
C ALA A 272 -4.51 10.58 -0.02
N MET A 273 -3.59 10.04 -0.84
CA MET A 273 -2.44 9.29 -0.35
C MET A 273 -1.26 10.22 -0.07
N ALA A 274 -0.99 11.19 -0.96
CA ALA A 274 0.10 12.16 -0.77
C ALA A 274 -0.09 13.07 0.46
N THR A 275 -1.35 13.45 0.74
CA THR A 275 -1.74 14.21 1.93
C THR A 275 -2.89 13.49 2.61
N ARG A 276 -2.72 13.18 3.89
CA ARG A 276 -3.71 12.46 4.69
C ARG A 276 -4.78 13.43 5.19
N TYR A 277 -6.02 13.20 4.76
CA TYR A 277 -7.22 13.87 5.28
C TYR A 277 -8.02 12.97 6.23
N ASP A 278 -7.80 11.66 6.15
CA ASP A 278 -8.50 10.66 6.96
C ASP A 278 -8.04 10.72 8.42
N LYS A 279 -9.00 10.83 9.34
CA LYS A 279 -8.73 10.92 10.78
C LYS A 279 -8.12 9.62 11.33
N LEU A 280 -8.70 8.49 10.95
CA LEU A 280 -8.34 7.15 11.46
C LEU A 280 -7.30 6.48 10.56
N ALA A 281 -6.39 5.71 11.17
CA ALA A 281 -5.35 4.96 10.47
C ALA A 281 -5.97 3.95 9.49
N VAL A 282 -6.96 3.17 9.94
CA VAL A 282 -7.61 2.13 9.12
C VAL A 282 -8.35 2.71 7.91
N ARG A 283 -8.81 3.97 8.00
CA ARG A 283 -9.43 4.68 6.87
C ARG A 283 -8.36 5.14 5.88
N TYR A 284 -7.26 5.69 6.39
CA TYR A 284 -6.12 6.06 5.55
C TYR A 284 -5.49 4.83 4.88
N GLN A 285 -5.33 3.72 5.60
CA GLN A 285 -4.82 2.45 5.05
C GLN A 285 -5.70 1.93 3.92
N ALA A 286 -7.04 1.99 4.05
CA ALA A 286 -7.94 1.65 2.94
C ALA A 286 -7.78 2.59 1.74
N THR A 287 -7.59 3.89 1.97
CA THR A 287 -7.23 4.85 0.90
C THR A 287 -5.95 4.42 0.19
N VAL A 288 -4.91 4.01 0.93
CA VAL A 288 -3.65 3.49 0.36
C VAL A 288 -3.86 2.16 -0.38
N HIS A 289 -4.68 1.24 0.12
CA HIS A 289 -5.02 0.02 -0.62
C HIS A 289 -5.68 0.34 -1.97
N ILE A 290 -6.58 1.33 -2.02
CA ILE A 290 -7.23 1.77 -3.26
C ILE A 290 -6.23 2.37 -4.24
N THR A 291 -5.25 3.17 -3.79
CA THR A 291 -4.20 3.68 -4.68
C THR A 291 -3.32 2.57 -5.25
N VAL A 292 -3.02 1.56 -4.43
CA VAL A 292 -2.28 0.37 -4.88
C VAL A 292 -3.12 -0.44 -5.88
N ILE A 293 -4.42 -0.66 -5.63
CA ILE A 293 -5.31 -1.30 -6.62
C ILE A 293 -5.29 -0.53 -7.95
N ASN A 294 -5.36 0.79 -7.91
CA ASN A 294 -5.26 1.62 -9.12
C ASN A 294 -3.95 1.40 -9.86
N GLN A 295 -2.82 1.29 -9.15
CA GLN A 295 -1.52 0.99 -9.73
C GLN A 295 -1.50 -0.40 -10.40
N TRP A 296 -2.06 -1.43 -9.77
CA TRP A 296 -2.15 -2.77 -10.35
C TRP A 296 -3.06 -2.83 -11.58
N LEU A 297 -4.13 -2.03 -11.62
CA LEU A 297 -5.05 -1.99 -12.76
C LEU A 297 -4.48 -1.25 -14.00
N ARG A 298 -3.51 -0.34 -13.83
CA ARG A 298 -2.90 0.43 -14.94
C ARG A 298 -2.04 -0.41 -15.89
N HIS A 299 -1.44 -1.51 -15.41
CA HIS A 299 -0.37 -2.22 -16.12
C HIS A 299 -0.55 -3.74 -16.15
N GLY A 300 -1.79 -4.21 -16.25
CA GLY A 300 -2.09 -5.61 -16.54
C GLY A 300 -2.16 -5.90 -18.03
#